data_AF-A0A9E5LC88-F1
#
_entry.id   AF-A0A9E5LC88-F1
#
_cell.length_a   1.000
_cell.length_b   1.000
_cell.length_c   1.000
_cell.angle_alpha   90.00
_cell.angle_beta   90.00
_cell.angle_gamma   90.00
#
_symmetry.space_group_name_H-M   'P 1'
#
loop_
_entity.id
_entity.type
_entity.pdbx_description
1 polymer ?
#
loop_
_entity_poly.entity_id
_entity_poly.type
_entity_poly.pdbx_seq_one_letter_code
_entity_poly.pdbx_strand_id
1 'polypeptide(L)'
;MKEGVADVRDIDSALVFGPGLRWATIGPSLAYHLGGGDGGISAYFEHLGKSQEKRWDTLGTPRLDDATVQMLVAMIESEYGERSSSDLAQKRDHDLIGILKSRKEFL
;
A
#
# COMPACT_ATOMS: atom_id res chain seq x y z
N MET A 1 -4.32 -5.95 -11.18
CA MET A 1 -3.52 -5.97 -12.42
C MET A 1 -3.68 -7.28 -13.19
N LYS A 2 -3.01 -8.40 -12.84
CA LYS A 2 -3.08 -9.65 -13.63
C LYS A 2 -4.51 -10.20 -13.79
N GLU A 3 -5.32 -10.09 -12.74
CA GLU A 3 -6.72 -10.54 -12.74
C GLU A 3 -7.71 -9.48 -13.28
N GLY A 4 -7.22 -8.33 -13.77
CA GLY A 4 -8.06 -7.24 -14.29
C GLY A 4 -8.90 -6.49 -13.25
N VAL A 5 -8.72 -6.78 -11.95
CA VAL A 5 -9.53 -6.17 -10.86
C VAL A 5 -9.25 -4.68 -10.65
N ALA A 6 -8.03 -4.22 -10.96
CA ALA A 6 -7.57 -2.85 -10.75
C ALA A 6 -6.33 -2.58 -11.62
N ASP A 7 -6.16 -1.33 -12.06
CA ASP A 7 -4.97 -0.86 -12.78
C ASP A 7 -3.87 -0.33 -11.82
N VAL A 8 -2.78 0.22 -12.37
CA VAL A 8 -1.65 0.77 -11.57
C VAL A 8 -2.11 1.95 -10.72
N ARG A 9 -2.89 2.85 -11.30
CA ARG A 9 -3.35 4.07 -10.64
C ARG A 9 -4.32 3.77 -9.51
N ASP A 10 -5.22 2.82 -9.71
CA ASP A 10 -6.17 2.35 -8.69
C ASP A 10 -5.41 1.80 -7.48
N ILE A 11 -4.42 0.93 -7.72
CA ILE A 11 -3.62 0.30 -6.65
C ILE A 11 -2.81 1.34 -5.89
N ASP A 12 -2.12 2.22 -6.60
CA ASP A 12 -1.28 3.25 -5.98
C ASP A 12 -2.13 4.26 -5.19
N SER A 13 -3.28 4.66 -5.73
CA SER A 13 -4.21 5.55 -5.03
C SER A 13 -4.78 4.88 -3.77
N ALA A 14 -5.18 3.61 -3.85
CA ALA A 14 -5.68 2.86 -2.71
C ALA A 14 -4.63 2.74 -1.59
N LEU A 15 -3.35 2.55 -1.93
CA LEU A 15 -2.27 2.51 -0.95
C LEU A 15 -1.97 3.90 -0.37
N VAL A 16 -1.74 4.91 -1.20
CA VAL A 16 -1.35 6.26 -0.76
C VAL A 16 -2.42 6.90 0.11
N PHE A 17 -3.69 6.84 -0.32
CA PHE A 17 -4.80 7.47 0.39
C PHE A 17 -5.49 6.55 1.41
N GLY A 18 -5.10 5.28 1.49
CA GLY A 18 -5.64 4.31 2.44
C GLY A 18 -4.65 3.97 3.56
N PRO A 19 -4.09 2.75 3.60
CA PRO A 19 -3.20 2.32 4.68
C PRO A 19 -1.86 3.08 4.70
N GLY A 20 -1.37 3.59 3.57
CA GLY A 20 -0.11 4.33 3.47
C GLY A 20 -0.07 5.57 4.35
N LEU A 21 -1.18 6.33 4.43
CA LEU A 21 -1.28 7.48 5.32
C LEU A 21 -1.15 7.09 6.80
N ARG A 22 -1.75 5.96 7.21
CA ARG A 22 -1.57 5.42 8.57
C ARG A 22 -0.15 4.92 8.78
N TRP A 23 0.46 4.29 7.79
CA TRP A 23 1.84 3.80 7.89
C TRP A 23 2.89 4.92 7.92
N ALA A 24 2.55 6.11 7.45
CA ALA A 24 3.39 7.29 7.63
C ALA A 24 3.49 7.72 9.11
N THR A 25 2.55 7.32 9.97
CA THR A 25 2.50 7.72 11.39
C THR A 25 2.75 6.56 12.37
N ILE A 26 2.34 5.34 12.03
CA ILE A 26 2.47 4.14 12.89
C ILE A 26 2.85 2.88 12.09
N GLY A 27 3.48 1.90 12.73
CA GLY A 27 3.76 0.60 12.11
C GLY A 27 2.50 -0.28 11.94
N PRO A 28 2.54 -1.30 11.06
CA PRO A 28 1.39 -2.17 10.78
C PRO A 28 0.88 -2.93 12.02
N SER A 29 1.77 -3.36 12.93
CA SER A 29 1.36 -4.06 14.15
C SER A 29 0.50 -3.19 15.07
N LEU A 30 0.88 -1.91 15.26
CA LEU A 30 0.08 -0.97 16.04
C LEU A 30 -1.23 -0.64 15.31
N ALA A 31 -1.21 -0.53 13.98
CA ALA A 31 -2.43 -0.31 13.20
C ALA A 31 -3.45 -1.46 13.38
N TYR A 32 -2.99 -2.72 13.41
CA TYR A 32 -3.86 -3.87 13.71
C TYR A 32 -4.31 -3.92 15.17
N HIS A 33 -3.41 -3.61 16.12
CA HIS A 33 -3.76 -3.54 17.54
C HIS A 33 -4.88 -2.52 17.78
N LEU A 34 -4.75 -1.31 17.24
CA LEU A 34 -5.78 -0.27 17.30
C LEU A 34 -7.07 -0.68 16.57
N GLY A 35 -6.98 -1.51 15.52
CA GLY A 35 -8.13 -2.07 14.82
C GLY A 35 -8.99 -3.02 15.67
N GLY A 36 -8.44 -3.54 16.78
CA GLY A 36 -9.19 -4.32 17.77
C GLY A 36 -9.83 -3.48 18.89
N GLY A 37 -9.72 -2.14 18.82
CA GLY A 37 -10.21 -1.24 19.86
C GLY A 37 -9.54 -1.50 21.21
N ASP A 38 -10.31 -1.35 22.30
CA ASP A 38 -9.82 -1.53 23.68
C ASP A 38 -9.31 -2.94 23.97
N GLY A 39 -9.77 -3.95 23.22
CA GLY A 39 -9.32 -5.34 23.32
C GLY A 39 -8.01 -5.63 22.57
N GLY A 40 -7.49 -4.65 21.83
CA GLY A 40 -6.22 -4.75 21.13
C GLY A 40 -6.18 -5.88 20.08
N ILE A 41 -4.97 -6.34 19.79
CA ILE A 41 -4.72 -7.35 18.74
C ILE A 41 -5.44 -8.68 18.97
N SER A 42 -5.67 -9.07 20.23
CA SER A 42 -6.42 -10.29 20.55
C SER A 42 -7.87 -10.20 20.09
N ALA A 43 -8.56 -9.09 20.41
CA ALA A 43 -9.93 -8.85 19.95
C ALA A 43 -10.02 -8.69 18.43
N TYR A 44 -9.01 -8.08 17.80
CA TYR A 44 -8.91 -8.01 16.34
C TYR A 44 -8.93 -9.43 15.73
N PHE A 45 -8.10 -10.36 16.22
CA PHE A 45 -8.06 -11.72 15.68
C PHE A 45 -9.28 -12.56 16.04
N GLU A 46 -9.85 -12.37 17.22
CA GLU A 46 -11.11 -13.04 17.59
C GLU A 46 -12.25 -12.66 16.62
N HIS A 47 -12.35 -11.38 16.26
CA HIS A 47 -13.41 -10.88 15.39
C HIS A 47 -13.11 -11.08 13.90
N LEU A 48 -11.89 -10.76 13.46
CA LEU A 48 -11.53 -10.65 12.04
C LEU A 48 -10.62 -11.77 11.55
N GLY A 49 -10.03 -12.58 12.43
CA GLY A 49 -9.03 -13.60 12.09
C GLY A 49 -9.51 -14.57 11.01
N LYS A 50 -10.73 -15.13 11.14
CA LYS A 50 -11.30 -16.03 10.12
C LYS A 50 -11.46 -15.36 8.75
N SER A 51 -11.84 -14.08 8.73
CA SER A 51 -11.99 -13.33 7.48
C SER A 51 -10.64 -12.97 6.85
N GLN A 52 -9.62 -12.75 7.69
CA GLN A 52 -8.25 -12.50 7.26
C GLN A 52 -7.66 -13.75 6.62
N GLU A 53 -7.79 -14.91 7.27
CA GLU A 53 -7.36 -16.20 6.74
C GLU A 53 -8.04 -16.50 5.39
N LYS A 54 -9.36 -16.30 5.28
CA LYS A 54 -10.07 -16.45 4.00
C LYS A 54 -9.55 -15.53 2.89
N ARG A 55 -9.09 -14.31 3.21
CA ARG A 55 -8.44 -13.43 2.22
C ARG A 55 -7.04 -13.92 1.86
N TRP A 56 -6.35 -14.61 2.76
CA TRP A 56 -5.05 -15.20 2.46
C TRP A 56 -5.17 -16.37 1.48
N ASP A 57 -6.24 -17.15 1.58
CA ASP A 57 -6.52 -18.24 0.64
C ASP A 57 -6.64 -17.75 -0.82
N THR A 58 -7.01 -16.48 -1.01
CA THR A 58 -7.14 -15.88 -2.36
C THR A 58 -5.86 -15.24 -2.88
N LEU A 59 -4.75 -15.24 -2.11
CA LEU A 59 -3.49 -14.60 -2.55
C LEU A 59 -2.82 -15.33 -3.74
N GLY A 60 -3.23 -16.58 -3.99
CA GLY A 60 -2.69 -17.39 -5.08
C GLY A 60 -1.19 -17.67 -4.93
N THR A 61 -0.48 -17.81 -6.06
CA THR A 61 0.97 -18.05 -6.07
C THR A 61 1.59 -17.29 -7.24
N PRO A 62 1.86 -15.98 -7.08
CA PRO A 62 2.36 -15.15 -8.17
C PRO A 62 3.73 -15.66 -8.66
N ARG A 63 3.95 -15.58 -9.96
CA ARG A 63 5.24 -15.87 -10.63
C ARG A 63 5.65 -14.65 -11.41
N LEU A 64 6.92 -14.26 -11.28
CA LEU A 64 7.53 -13.18 -12.07
C LEU A 64 8.20 -13.78 -13.31
N ASP A 65 7.38 -14.35 -14.19
CA ASP A 65 7.82 -14.81 -15.51
C ASP A 65 7.92 -13.63 -16.51
N ASP A 66 8.53 -13.87 -17.67
CA ASP A 66 8.75 -12.84 -18.69
C ASP A 66 7.44 -12.15 -19.13
N ALA A 67 6.36 -12.92 -19.26
CA ALA A 67 5.05 -12.38 -19.61
C ALA A 67 4.51 -11.44 -18.52
N THR A 68 4.66 -11.81 -17.25
CA THR A 68 4.27 -10.97 -16.12
C THR A 68 5.11 -9.70 -16.04
N VAL A 69 6.43 -9.80 -16.29
CA VAL A 69 7.31 -8.62 -16.35
C VAL A 69 6.89 -7.67 -17.47
N GLN A 70 6.69 -8.18 -18.69
CA GLN A 70 6.28 -7.36 -19.84
C GLN A 70 4.94 -6.66 -19.58
N MET A 71 3.97 -7.37 -19.00
CA MET A 71 2.69 -6.79 -18.59
C MET A 71 2.88 -5.65 -17.59
N LEU A 72 3.65 -5.87 -16.52
CA LEU A 72 3.90 -4.84 -15.48
C LEU A 72 4.61 -3.62 -16.05
N VAL A 73 5.65 -3.81 -16.87
CA VAL A 73 6.37 -2.71 -17.54
C VAL A 73 5.40 -1.89 -18.38
N ALA A 74 4.61 -2.54 -19.25
CA ALA A 74 3.67 -1.83 -20.12
C ALA A 74 2.65 -1.00 -19.32
N MET A 75 2.11 -1.54 -18.22
CA MET A 75 1.13 -0.82 -17.40
C MET A 75 1.78 0.35 -16.63
N ILE A 76 2.98 0.16 -16.06
CA ILE A 76 3.67 1.20 -15.29
C ILE A 76 4.16 2.33 -16.21
N GLU A 77 4.73 2.00 -17.37
CA GLU A 77 5.14 2.98 -18.38
C GLU A 77 3.94 3.76 -18.92
N SER A 78 2.78 3.12 -19.07
CA SER A 78 1.56 3.82 -19.46
C SER A 78 1.08 4.85 -18.42
N GLU A 79 1.33 4.64 -17.13
CA GLU A 79 0.92 5.55 -16.06
C GLU A 79 1.98 6.63 -15.74
N TYR A 80 3.26 6.27 -15.83
CA TYR A 80 4.35 7.10 -15.33
C TYR A 80 5.39 7.49 -16.39
N GLY A 81 5.45 6.80 -17.53
CA GLY A 81 6.54 6.91 -18.51
C GLY A 81 6.63 8.25 -19.23
N GLU A 82 5.56 9.05 -19.26
CA GLU A 82 5.59 10.41 -19.82
C GLU A 82 6.36 11.41 -18.95
N ARG A 83 6.56 11.10 -17.65
CA ARG A 83 7.26 11.97 -16.69
C ARG A 83 8.67 11.45 -16.45
N SER A 84 9.64 12.35 -16.35
CA SER A 84 10.99 11.94 -16.00
C SER A 84 11.03 11.40 -14.57
N SER A 85 11.92 10.43 -14.32
CA SER A 85 12.12 9.91 -12.96
C SER A 85 12.54 11.02 -11.97
N SER A 86 13.21 12.06 -12.46
CA SER A 86 13.58 13.24 -11.68
C SER A 86 12.35 14.02 -11.22
N ASP A 87 11.38 14.27 -12.10
CA ASP A 87 10.16 15.01 -11.75
C ASP A 87 9.29 14.21 -10.77
N LEU A 88 9.17 12.90 -10.99
CA LEU A 88 8.47 11.99 -10.07
C LEU A 88 9.13 11.97 -8.68
N ALA A 89 10.46 11.89 -8.63
CA ALA A 89 11.21 11.90 -7.39
C ALA A 89 11.11 13.26 -6.66
N GLN A 90 11.21 14.37 -7.38
CA GLN A 90 11.05 15.72 -6.80
C GLN A 90 9.68 15.90 -6.17
N LYS A 91 8.61 15.44 -6.85
CA LYS A 91 7.26 15.46 -6.28
C LYS A 91 7.18 14.61 -5.00
N ARG A 92 7.67 13.37 -5.04
CA ARG A 92 7.72 12.48 -3.87
C ARG A 92 8.44 13.15 -2.70
N ASP A 93 9.61 13.73 -2.94
CA ASP A 93 10.46 14.30 -1.91
C ASP A 93 9.83 15.56 -1.29
N HIS A 94 9.20 16.41 -2.11
CA HIS A 94 8.40 17.53 -1.63
C HIS A 94 7.30 17.07 -0.66
N ASP A 95 6.53 16.05 -1.04
CA ASP A 95 5.42 15.54 -0.24
C ASP A 95 5.92 14.86 1.06
N LEU A 96 7.02 14.09 0.98
CA LEU A 96 7.67 13.47 2.12
C LEU A 96 8.18 14.51 3.13
N ILE A 97 8.77 15.61 2.67
CA ILE A 97 9.19 16.71 3.55
C ILE A 97 7.98 17.30 4.28
N GLY A 98 6.84 17.45 3.60
CA GLY A 98 5.58 17.89 4.21
C GLY A 98 5.16 16.98 5.37
N ILE A 99 5.10 15.66 5.12
CA ILE A 99 4.76 14.66 6.15
C ILE A 99 5.76 14.70 7.32
N LEU A 100 7.06 14.77 7.04
CA LEU A 100 8.09 14.81 8.07
C LEU A 100 7.98 16.06 8.95
N LYS A 101 7.65 17.22 8.38
CA LYS A 101 7.42 18.44 9.16
C LYS A 101 6.24 18.28 10.10
N SER A 102 5.13 17.72 9.64
CA SER A 102 3.97 17.43 10.50
C SER A 102 4.26 16.41 11.61
N ARG A 103 5.21 15.50 11.39
CA ARG A 103 5.62 14.50 12.39
C ARG A 103 6.60 15.00 13.44
N LYS A 104 7.35 16.08 13.18
CA LYS A 104 8.32 16.65 14.12
C LYS A 104 7.69 17.20 15.40
N GLU A 105 6.37 17.35 15.45
CA GLU A 105 5.65 17.69 16.68
C GLU A 105 5.54 16.51 17.67
N PHE A 106 5.97 15.30 17.27
CA PHE A 106 5.84 14.06 18.03
C PHE A 106 7.18 13.31 18.27
N LEU A 107 8.31 13.95 17.99
CA LEU A 107 9.67 13.52 18.37
C LEU A 107 10.29 14.60 19.26
#